data_AF-A0AAX4IT49-F1
#
_entry.id   AF-A0AAX4IT49-F1
#
_cell.length_a   1.000
_cell.length_b   1.000
_cell.length_c   1.000
_cell.angle_alpha   90.00
_cell.angle_beta   90.00
_cell.angle_gamma   90.00
#
_symmetry.space_group_name_H-M   'P 1'
#
loop_
_entity.id
_entity.type
_entity.pdbx_description
1 polymer ?
#
loop_
_entity_poly.entity_id
_entity_poly.type
_entity_poly.pdbx_seq_one_letter_code
_entity_poly.pdbx_strand_id
1 'polypeptide(L)'
;MNAPVVLCGKENFENWDKYIRQHLSDKGLLVIIICDELDPATGGPALVQSLKVCSEAYNLILNSIDDAILLALSAHGLIQERGHPWRLFQAASSLFRRDRRFIASTITKLTQAKFSDFHSMEVFLSYFHLGKICLEEDSTSQTISLLLLNAIKDQYGEVYRTYRRRQRLIWEDLVADLRAVGRQENRDSKLSVW
;
A
#
# COMPACT_ATOMS: atom_id res chain seq x y z
N MET A 1 -7.93 18.21 21.68
CA MET A 1 -7.52 16.92 21.12
C MET A 1 -6.34 17.18 20.21
N ASN A 2 -5.22 16.47 20.39
CA ASN A 2 -4.11 16.54 19.44
C ASN A 2 -4.57 15.91 18.11
N ALA A 3 -4.12 16.47 16.99
CA ALA A 3 -4.40 15.90 15.67
C ALA A 3 -3.93 14.43 15.62
N PRO A 4 -4.65 13.53 14.92
CA PRO A 4 -4.22 12.15 14.77
C PRO A 4 -2.85 12.10 14.09
N VAL A 5 -1.98 11.21 14.54
CA VAL A 5 -0.72 10.93 13.86
C VAL A 5 -1.05 10.18 12.58
N VAL A 6 -0.72 10.76 11.43
CA VAL A 6 -0.89 10.13 10.11
C VAL A 6 0.41 9.45 9.72
N LEU A 7 0.37 8.16 9.38
CA LEU A 7 1.50 7.40 8.86
C LEU A 7 1.82 7.87 7.44
N CYS A 8 2.98 8.49 7.26
CA CYS A 8 3.44 9.02 5.96
C CYS A 8 4.64 8.23 5.43
N GLY A 9 5.30 7.44 6.28
CA GLY A 9 6.50 6.71 5.93
C GLY A 9 7.15 6.05 7.13
N LYS A 10 8.39 5.60 6.95
CA LYS A 10 9.14 4.93 8.00
C LYS A 10 9.53 5.89 9.12
N GLU A 11 9.78 7.15 8.78
CA GLU A 11 10.25 8.21 9.65
C GLU A 11 9.29 8.53 10.81
N ASN A 12 7.99 8.28 10.63
CA ASN A 12 6.98 8.53 11.66
C ASN A 12 6.26 7.27 12.15
N PHE A 13 6.73 6.09 11.72
CA PHE A 13 6.13 4.81 12.07
C PHE A 13 6.03 4.57 13.58
N GLU A 14 7.10 4.84 14.36
CA GLU A 14 7.10 4.58 15.81
C GLU A 14 6.06 5.44 16.54
N ASN A 15 5.92 6.71 16.15
CA ASN A 15 4.93 7.61 16.69
C ASN A 15 3.51 7.17 16.33
N TRP A 16 3.32 6.71 15.09
CA TRP A 16 2.04 6.18 14.63
C TRP A 16 1.65 4.87 15.35
N ASP A 17 2.56 3.90 15.45
CA ASP A 17 2.31 2.62 16.15
C ASP A 17 1.95 2.86 17.62
N LYS A 18 2.67 3.78 18.28
CA LYS A 18 2.36 4.19 19.66
C LYS A 18 0.99 4.84 19.76
N TYR A 19 0.65 5.77 18.87
CA TYR A 19 -0.64 6.45 18.85
C TYR A 19 -1.81 5.46 18.71
N ILE A 20 -1.73 4.54 17.74
CA ILE A 20 -2.80 3.56 17.50
C ILE A 20 -2.95 2.62 18.69
N ARG A 21 -1.85 2.06 19.21
CA ARG A 21 -1.91 1.16 20.38
C ARG A 21 -2.49 1.84 21.60
N GLN A 22 -2.06 3.07 21.87
CA GLN A 22 -2.56 3.84 23.01
C GLN A 22 -4.06 4.15 22.86
N HIS A 23 -4.50 4.66 21.70
CA HIS A 23 -5.90 5.00 21.48
C HIS A 23 -6.83 3.78 21.55
N LEU A 24 -6.40 2.64 21.02
CA LEU A 24 -7.15 1.39 21.14
C LEU A 24 -7.16 0.85 22.58
N SER A 25 -6.05 1.02 23.32
CA SER A 25 -5.95 0.59 24.72
C SER A 25 -6.79 1.46 25.66
N ASP A 26 -6.74 2.78 25.52
CA ASP A 26 -7.47 3.74 26.35
C ASP A 26 -8.99 3.55 26.24
N LYS A 27 -9.45 3.05 25.09
CA LYS A 27 -10.85 2.69 24.86
C LYS A 27 -11.20 1.25 25.25
N GLY A 28 -10.25 0.46 25.75
CA GLY A 28 -10.43 -0.96 26.07
C GLY A 28 -10.67 -1.87 24.86
N LEU A 29 -10.34 -1.40 23.65
CA LEU A 29 -10.68 -2.06 22.39
C LEU A 29 -9.55 -2.94 21.84
N LEU A 30 -8.32 -2.73 22.31
CA LEU A 30 -7.13 -3.40 21.78
C LEU A 30 -7.24 -4.94 21.83
N VAL A 31 -7.72 -5.48 22.95
CA VAL A 31 -7.88 -6.94 23.13
C VAL A 31 -9.00 -7.49 22.23
N ILE A 32 -10.12 -6.77 22.13
CA ILE A 32 -11.29 -7.16 21.31
C ILE A 32 -10.90 -7.26 19.82
N ILE A 33 -10.03 -6.36 19.37
CA ILE A 33 -9.59 -6.28 17.97
C ILE A 33 -8.51 -7.34 17.66
N ILE A 34 -7.63 -7.66 18.61
CA ILE A 34 -6.52 -8.61 18.42
C ILE A 34 -7.00 -10.06 18.41
N CYS A 35 -7.99 -10.41 19.23
CA CYS A 35 -8.33 -11.80 19.46
C CYS A 35 -9.08 -12.48 18.30
N ASP A 36 -9.59 -11.75 17.29
CA ASP A 36 -10.38 -12.29 16.15
C ASP A 36 -11.58 -13.20 16.54
N GLU A 37 -11.83 -13.39 17.84
CA GLU A 37 -12.82 -14.28 18.45
C GLU A 37 -14.07 -13.49 18.84
N LEU A 38 -14.82 -13.04 17.84
CA LEU A 38 -16.22 -12.74 18.04
C LEU A 38 -17.01 -13.74 17.22
N ASP A 39 -17.23 -14.89 17.84
CA ASP A 39 -18.06 -15.95 17.29
C ASP A 39 -19.47 -15.40 17.01
N PRO A 40 -19.95 -15.39 15.74
CA PRO A 40 -21.25 -14.86 15.37
C PRO A 40 -22.43 -15.58 16.05
N ALA A 41 -22.18 -16.65 16.82
CA ALA A 41 -23.18 -17.36 17.62
C ALA A 41 -23.87 -16.49 18.70
N THR A 42 -23.29 -15.35 19.10
CA THR A 42 -23.90 -14.43 20.08
C THR A 42 -24.67 -13.30 19.41
N GLY A 43 -25.75 -13.64 18.71
CA GLY A 43 -26.69 -12.64 18.18
C GLY A 43 -27.20 -11.68 19.27
N GLY A 44 -27.56 -10.45 18.89
CA GLY A 44 -28.16 -9.45 19.80
C GLY A 44 -27.29 -8.20 20.04
N PRO A 45 -27.58 -7.42 21.10
CA PRO A 45 -26.94 -6.13 21.37
C PRO A 45 -25.41 -6.19 21.49
N ALA A 46 -24.86 -7.31 21.97
CA ALA A 46 -23.42 -7.52 22.13
C ALA A 46 -22.69 -7.59 20.77
N LEU A 47 -23.27 -8.30 19.78
CA LEU A 47 -22.73 -8.36 18.43
C LEU A 47 -22.77 -6.99 17.74
N VAL A 48 -23.87 -6.24 17.89
CA VAL A 48 -24.00 -4.89 17.31
C VAL A 48 -22.95 -3.94 17.91
N GLN A 49 -22.77 -3.97 19.23
CA GLN A 49 -21.76 -3.15 19.91
C GLN A 49 -20.34 -3.52 19.46
N SER A 50 -20.07 -4.81 19.30
CA SER A 50 -18.78 -5.31 18.81
C SER A 50 -18.49 -4.86 17.36
N LEU A 51 -19.45 -5.03 16.45
CA LEU A 51 -19.32 -4.57 15.07
C LEU A 51 -19.09 -3.06 14.97
N LYS A 52 -19.78 -2.29 15.81
CA LYS A 52 -19.57 -0.83 15.91
C LYS A 52 -18.15 -0.51 16.34
N VAL A 53 -17.66 -1.16 17.39
CA VAL A 53 -16.28 -1.02 17.89
C VAL A 53 -15.26 -1.38 16.81
N CYS A 54 -15.44 -2.51 16.12
CA CYS A 54 -14.55 -2.93 15.04
C CYS A 54 -14.56 -1.90 13.90
N SER A 55 -15.72 -1.41 13.50
CA SER A 55 -15.82 -0.38 12.45
C SER A 55 -15.14 0.93 12.87
N GLU A 56 -15.34 1.39 14.11
CA GLU A 56 -14.67 2.59 14.63
C GLU A 56 -13.15 2.44 14.64
N ALA A 57 -12.64 1.29 15.05
CA ALA A 57 -11.21 1.01 15.05
C ALA A 57 -10.64 0.87 13.63
N TYR A 58 -11.39 0.24 12.73
CA TYR A 58 -11.01 0.13 11.32
C TYR A 58 -10.85 1.52 10.71
N ASN A 59 -11.84 2.38 10.90
CA ASN A 59 -11.84 3.74 10.38
C ASN A 59 -10.76 4.61 11.01
N LEU A 60 -10.47 4.43 12.31
CA LEU A 60 -9.35 5.11 12.95
C LEU A 60 -8.03 4.76 12.26
N ILE A 61 -7.76 3.47 12.08
CA ILE A 61 -6.51 3.02 11.47
C ILE A 61 -6.47 3.47 10.00
N LEU A 62 -7.55 3.28 9.25
CA LEU A 62 -7.65 3.69 7.86
C LEU A 62 -7.36 5.18 7.68
N ASN A 63 -8.01 6.05 8.47
CA ASN A 63 -7.83 7.51 8.40
C ASN A 63 -6.50 7.99 8.98
N SER A 64 -5.73 7.11 9.62
CA SER A 64 -4.41 7.41 10.14
C SER A 64 -3.29 6.99 9.19
N ILE A 65 -3.59 6.52 7.98
CA ILE A 65 -2.60 6.13 6.99
C ILE A 65 -2.74 7.04 5.78
N ASP A 66 -1.62 7.56 5.27
CA ASP A 66 -1.59 8.38 4.07
C ASP A 66 -2.10 7.61 2.83
N ASP A 67 -2.79 8.32 1.94
CA ASP A 67 -3.41 7.78 0.74
C ASP A 67 -2.43 7.00 -0.14
N ALA A 68 -1.17 7.42 -0.25
CA ALA A 68 -0.17 6.73 -1.06
C ALA A 68 0.19 5.36 -0.47
N ILE A 69 0.25 5.24 0.85
CA ILE A 69 0.50 3.97 1.54
C ILE A 69 -0.75 3.08 1.47
N LEU A 70 -1.94 3.64 1.66
CA LEU A 70 -3.19 2.90 1.51
C LEU A 70 -3.32 2.30 0.11
N LEU A 71 -3.04 3.10 -0.92
CA LEU A 71 -3.10 2.65 -2.31
C LEU A 71 -2.05 1.57 -2.58
N ALA A 72 -0.83 1.70 -2.06
CA ALA A 72 0.22 0.71 -2.19
C ALA A 72 -0.14 -0.63 -1.50
N LEU A 73 -0.69 -0.57 -0.28
CA LEU A 73 -1.16 -1.75 0.46
C LEU A 73 -2.36 -2.41 -0.24
N SER A 74 -3.28 -1.60 -0.78
CA SER A 74 -4.43 -2.08 -1.57
C SER A 74 -3.98 -2.77 -2.86
N ALA A 75 -3.02 -2.19 -3.60
CA ALA A 75 -2.47 -2.79 -4.81
C ALA A 75 -1.84 -4.18 -4.56
N HIS A 76 -1.31 -4.42 -3.35
CA HIS A 76 -0.78 -5.72 -2.95
C HIS A 76 -1.82 -6.70 -2.37
N GLY A 77 -3.09 -6.29 -2.33
CA GLY A 77 -4.19 -7.08 -1.78
C GLY A 77 -4.13 -7.21 -0.25
N LEU A 78 -3.43 -6.31 0.44
CA LEU A 78 -3.21 -6.37 1.89
C LEU A 78 -4.31 -5.68 2.70
N ILE A 79 -5.14 -4.88 2.03
CA ILE A 79 -6.30 -4.20 2.60
C ILE A 79 -7.53 -4.57 1.78
N GLN A 80 -8.67 -4.70 2.45
CA GLN A 80 -9.98 -4.95 1.84
C GLN A 80 -10.95 -3.88 2.32
N GLU A 81 -11.92 -3.43 1.51
CA GLU A 81 -12.91 -2.42 1.92
C GLU A 81 -13.69 -2.80 3.19
N ARG A 82 -13.82 -4.11 3.48
CA ARG A 82 -14.45 -4.65 4.69
C ARG A 82 -13.48 -5.54 5.46
N GLY A 83 -12.36 -4.94 5.89
CA GLY A 83 -11.30 -5.65 6.60
C GLY A 83 -11.47 -5.68 8.13
N HIS A 84 -10.73 -6.58 8.77
CA HIS A 84 -10.53 -6.55 10.22
C HIS A 84 -9.53 -5.44 10.58
N PRO A 85 -9.79 -4.62 11.62
CA PRO A 85 -8.90 -3.52 12.01
C PRO A 85 -7.48 -4.02 12.30
N TRP A 86 -7.37 -5.19 12.94
CA TRP A 86 -6.08 -5.79 13.24
C TRP A 86 -5.29 -6.16 11.99
N ARG A 87 -5.95 -6.69 10.95
CA ARG A 87 -5.28 -7.03 9.68
C ARG A 87 -4.77 -5.77 8.96
N LEU A 88 -5.56 -4.70 8.95
CA LEU A 88 -5.14 -3.41 8.40
C LEU A 88 -3.92 -2.87 9.17
N PHE A 89 -3.98 -2.89 10.51
CA PHE A 89 -2.87 -2.48 11.36
C PHE A 89 -1.61 -3.34 11.15
N GLN A 90 -1.76 -4.66 11.04
CA GLN A 90 -0.67 -5.59 10.77
C GLN A 90 -0.06 -5.37 9.38
N ALA A 91 -0.87 -5.14 8.35
CA ALA A 91 -0.40 -4.86 7.00
C ALA A 91 0.46 -3.58 6.98
N ALA A 92 -0.03 -2.50 7.58
CA ALA A 92 0.73 -1.26 7.74
C ALA A 92 2.00 -1.47 8.59
N SER A 93 1.90 -2.21 9.69
CA SER A 93 3.06 -2.47 10.58
C SER A 93 4.15 -3.32 9.92
N SER A 94 3.78 -4.37 9.19
CA SER A 94 4.74 -5.27 8.53
C SER A 94 5.57 -4.55 7.47
N LEU A 95 4.99 -3.55 6.81
CA LEU A 95 5.67 -2.68 5.84
C LEU A 95 6.88 -1.99 6.47
N PHE A 96 6.71 -1.40 7.66
CA PHE A 96 7.74 -0.57 8.30
C PHE A 96 8.63 -1.34 9.29
N ARG A 97 8.14 -2.45 9.86
CA ARG A 97 8.92 -3.34 10.73
C ARG A 97 9.87 -4.27 9.97
N ARG A 98 9.80 -4.30 8.64
CA ARG A 98 10.63 -5.16 7.79
C ARG A 98 10.55 -6.62 8.17
N ASP A 99 9.32 -7.10 8.31
CA ASP A 99 9.12 -8.53 8.45
C ASP A 99 9.77 -9.26 7.25
N ARG A 100 10.66 -10.20 7.54
CA ARG A 100 11.47 -10.86 6.50
C ARG A 100 10.59 -11.66 5.53
N ARG A 101 9.51 -12.25 6.01
CA ARG A 101 8.58 -13.02 5.17
C ARG A 101 7.79 -12.08 4.26
N PHE A 102 7.35 -10.95 4.81
CA PHE A 102 6.72 -9.89 4.03
C PHE A 102 7.64 -9.38 2.93
N ILE A 103 8.89 -9.04 3.25
CA ILE A 103 9.89 -8.57 2.28
C ILE A 103 10.13 -9.61 1.18
N ALA A 104 10.36 -10.88 1.54
CA ALA A 104 10.60 -11.94 0.56
C ALA A 104 9.39 -12.12 -0.38
N SER A 105 8.17 -12.13 0.19
CA SER A 105 6.92 -12.21 -0.58
C SER A 105 6.77 -11.03 -1.53
N THR A 106 7.05 -9.81 -1.07
CA THR A 106 7.01 -8.59 -1.89
C THR A 106 8.02 -8.65 -3.04
N ILE A 107 9.25 -9.12 -2.81
CA ILE A 107 10.25 -9.28 -3.89
C ILE A 107 9.75 -10.26 -4.95
N THR A 108 9.30 -11.45 -4.55
CA THR A 108 8.78 -12.46 -5.49
C THR A 108 7.64 -11.89 -6.33
N LYS A 109 6.69 -11.23 -5.69
CA LYS A 109 5.58 -10.55 -6.32
C LYS A 109 6.02 -9.49 -7.35
N LEU A 110 6.94 -8.61 -6.99
CA LEU A 110 7.46 -7.57 -7.88
C LEU A 110 8.19 -8.16 -9.10
N THR A 111 8.91 -9.28 -8.94
CA THR A 111 9.60 -9.93 -10.07
C THR A 111 8.65 -10.59 -11.07
N GLN A 112 7.44 -10.94 -10.64
CA GLN A 112 6.44 -11.61 -11.46
C GLN A 112 5.42 -10.65 -12.08
N ALA A 113 5.28 -9.45 -11.52
CA ALA A 113 4.32 -8.45 -11.94
C ALA A 113 4.55 -7.99 -13.38
N LYS A 114 3.47 -7.95 -14.16
CA LYS A 114 3.40 -7.33 -15.48
C LYS A 114 2.33 -6.26 -15.47
N PHE A 115 2.45 -5.24 -16.31
CA PHE A 115 1.42 -4.19 -16.36
C PHE A 115 0.02 -4.74 -16.68
N SER A 116 -0.07 -5.79 -17.50
CA SER A 116 -1.34 -6.48 -17.82
C SER A 116 -2.12 -6.99 -16.62
N ASP A 117 -1.47 -7.17 -15.46
CA ASP A 117 -2.10 -7.66 -14.24
C ASP A 117 -2.87 -6.55 -13.50
N PHE A 118 -2.79 -5.30 -13.98
CA PHE A 118 -3.31 -4.12 -13.29
C PHE A 118 -4.31 -3.37 -14.17
N HIS A 119 -5.35 -2.84 -13.53
CA HIS A 119 -6.42 -2.12 -14.22
C HIS A 119 -6.07 -0.65 -14.53
N SER A 120 -4.97 -0.12 -13.98
CA SER A 120 -4.51 1.24 -14.26
C SER A 120 -3.02 1.41 -13.97
N MET A 121 -2.43 2.41 -14.62
CA MET A 121 -1.05 2.84 -14.38
C MET A 121 -0.82 3.26 -12.92
N GLU A 122 -1.79 3.93 -12.29
CA GLU A 122 -1.59 4.38 -10.91
C GLU A 122 -1.50 3.19 -9.95
N VAL A 123 -2.36 2.18 -10.09
CA VAL A 123 -2.29 0.97 -9.24
C VAL A 123 -1.01 0.18 -9.50
N PHE A 124 -0.60 0.07 -10.76
CA PHE A 124 0.69 -0.54 -11.11
C PHE A 124 1.88 0.19 -10.45
N LEU A 125 1.92 1.52 -10.53
CA LEU A 125 3.01 2.29 -9.94
C LEU A 125 2.98 2.24 -8.40
N SER A 126 1.80 2.27 -7.78
CA SER A 126 1.65 2.10 -6.33
C SER A 126 2.10 0.71 -5.86
N TYR A 127 1.90 -0.33 -6.68
CA TYR A 127 2.41 -1.67 -6.41
C TYR A 127 3.94 -1.68 -6.27
N PHE A 128 4.64 -1.03 -7.20
CA PHE A 128 6.10 -0.92 -7.14
C PHE A 128 6.57 0.06 -6.05
N HIS A 129 5.79 1.11 -5.76
CA HIS A 129 6.07 2.03 -4.67
C HIS A 129 6.11 1.31 -3.32
N LEU A 130 5.25 0.32 -3.08
CA LEU A 130 5.34 -0.50 -1.86
C LEU A 130 6.71 -1.17 -1.74
N GLY A 131 7.22 -1.72 -2.85
CA GLY A 131 8.55 -2.30 -2.93
C GLY A 131 9.63 -1.31 -2.53
N LYS A 132 9.54 -0.06 -3.01
CA LYS A 132 10.47 1.02 -2.65
C LYS A 132 10.49 1.25 -1.14
N ILE A 133 9.32 1.38 -0.52
CA ILE A 133 9.19 1.57 0.93
C ILE A 133 9.78 0.37 1.70
N CYS A 134 9.55 -0.86 1.23
CA CYS A 134 10.07 -2.07 1.88
C CYS A 134 11.59 -2.23 1.79
N LEU A 135 12.16 -1.96 0.61
CA LEU A 135 13.46 -2.48 0.18
C LEU A 135 14.54 -1.40 0.09
N GLU A 136 14.17 -0.15 -0.17
CA GLU A 136 15.14 0.92 -0.45
C GLU A 136 15.27 1.84 0.76
N GLU A 137 16.24 1.53 1.64
CA GLU A 137 16.62 2.45 2.73
C GLU A 137 17.46 3.62 2.24
N ASP A 138 18.30 3.34 1.26
CA ASP A 138 19.20 4.30 0.68
C ASP A 138 18.55 4.87 -0.58
N SER A 139 18.50 6.19 -0.64
CA SER A 139 18.15 6.99 -1.81
C SER A 139 18.93 6.63 -3.08
N THR A 140 20.06 5.92 -2.97
CA THR A 140 20.86 5.46 -4.10
C THR A 140 20.43 4.09 -4.66
N SER A 141 19.61 3.31 -3.94
CA SER A 141 19.10 2.04 -4.45
C SER A 141 18.25 2.26 -5.70
N GLN A 142 18.49 1.42 -6.72
CA GLN A 142 17.75 1.43 -7.99
C GLN A 142 17.04 0.11 -8.25
N THR A 143 17.03 -0.80 -7.27
CA THR A 143 16.46 -2.14 -7.39
C THR A 143 15.02 -2.09 -7.87
N ILE A 144 14.21 -1.21 -7.28
CA ILE A 144 12.78 -1.13 -7.60
C ILE A 144 12.56 -0.46 -8.95
N SER A 145 13.35 0.56 -9.28
CA SER A 145 13.35 1.17 -10.61
C SER A 145 13.71 0.16 -11.71
N LEU A 146 14.67 -0.75 -11.45
CA LEU A 146 15.06 -1.82 -12.37
C LEU A 146 13.97 -2.87 -12.55
N LEU A 147 13.32 -3.28 -11.45
CA LEU A 147 12.19 -4.22 -11.51
C LEU A 147 11.02 -3.62 -12.28
N LEU A 148 10.68 -2.35 -12.01
CA LEU A 148 9.66 -1.62 -12.74
C LEU A 148 9.99 -1.55 -14.24
N LEU A 149 11.23 -1.20 -14.58
CA LEU A 149 11.70 -1.14 -15.96
C LEU A 149 11.54 -2.49 -16.70
N ASN A 150 11.82 -3.61 -16.02
CA ASN A 150 11.63 -4.93 -16.60
C ASN A 150 10.14 -5.27 -16.78
N ALA A 151 9.29 -4.90 -15.81
CA ALA A 151 7.85 -5.17 -15.86
C ALA A 151 7.13 -4.42 -17.00
N ILE A 152 7.69 -3.31 -17.47
CA ILE A 152 7.12 -2.50 -18.57
C ILE A 152 7.74 -2.80 -19.94
N LYS A 153 8.75 -3.68 -20.02
CA LYS A 153 9.58 -3.88 -21.21
C LYS A 153 8.77 -4.10 -22.50
N ASP A 154 7.73 -4.91 -22.40
CA ASP A 154 6.95 -5.35 -23.57
C ASP A 154 5.83 -4.36 -23.91
N GLN A 155 5.24 -3.68 -22.92
CA GLN A 155 4.06 -2.82 -23.10
C GLN A 155 4.42 -1.35 -23.31
N TYR A 156 5.44 -0.85 -22.62
CA TYR A 156 5.91 0.55 -22.73
C TYR A 156 7.34 0.59 -23.27
N GLY A 157 7.54 -0.01 -24.44
CA GLY A 157 8.86 -0.23 -25.04
C GLY A 157 9.67 1.05 -25.31
N GLU A 158 9.02 2.20 -25.52
CA GLU A 158 9.71 3.47 -25.70
C GLU A 158 10.32 4.00 -24.38
N VAL A 159 9.53 4.01 -23.31
CA VAL A 159 10.00 4.35 -21.96
C VAL A 159 11.13 3.38 -21.58
N TYR A 160 10.94 2.08 -21.81
CA TYR A 160 11.97 1.07 -21.58
C TYR A 160 13.28 1.39 -22.29
N ARG A 161 13.23 1.71 -23.59
CA ARG A 161 14.42 2.04 -24.41
C ARG A 161 15.14 3.30 -23.90
N THR A 162 14.40 4.32 -23.49
CA THR A 162 14.94 5.57 -22.95
C THR A 162 15.71 5.34 -21.65
N TYR A 163 15.12 4.58 -20.72
CA TYR A 163 15.70 4.38 -19.38
C TYR A 163 16.75 3.29 -19.33
N ARG A 164 16.66 2.25 -20.17
CA ARG A 164 17.68 1.17 -20.23
C ARG A 164 19.09 1.68 -20.52
N ARG A 165 19.21 2.79 -21.25
CA ARG A 165 20.50 3.38 -21.65
C ARG A 165 21.05 4.36 -20.60
N ARG A 166 20.27 4.72 -19.58
CA ARG A 166 20.72 5.64 -18.54
C ARG A 166 21.62 4.92 -17.54
N GLN A 167 22.70 5.57 -17.13
CA GLN A 167 23.60 5.06 -16.09
C GLN A 167 22.99 5.15 -14.68
N ARG A 168 22.02 6.06 -14.50
CA ARG A 168 21.27 6.24 -13.26
C ARG A 168 19.77 6.26 -13.54
N LEU A 169 19.02 5.41 -12.85
CA LEU A 169 17.57 5.37 -12.90
C LEU A 169 16.99 6.20 -11.75
N ILE A 170 16.49 7.39 -12.07
CA ILE A 170 15.76 8.23 -11.12
C ILE A 170 14.31 7.74 -11.09
N TRP A 171 13.84 7.36 -9.90
CA TRP A 171 12.51 6.79 -9.70
C TRP A 171 11.43 7.79 -10.12
N GLU A 172 11.58 9.04 -9.70
CA GLU A 172 10.63 10.13 -9.93
C GLU A 172 10.43 10.40 -11.42
N ASP A 173 11.54 10.44 -12.18
CA ASP A 173 11.51 10.62 -13.63
C ASP A 173 10.79 9.46 -14.33
N LEU A 174 11.14 8.21 -13.98
CA LEU A 174 10.55 7.00 -14.56
C LEU A 174 9.04 6.96 -14.29
N VAL A 175 8.62 7.24 -13.06
CA VAL A 175 7.21 7.30 -12.65
C VAL A 175 6.48 8.42 -13.40
N ALA A 176 7.09 9.61 -13.53
CA ALA A 176 6.48 10.73 -14.22
C ALA A 176 6.22 10.43 -15.70
N ASP A 177 7.20 9.84 -16.38
CA ASP A 177 7.08 9.45 -17.79
C ASP A 177 6.01 8.36 -17.98
N LEU A 178 5.99 7.35 -17.12
CA LEU A 178 4.95 6.31 -17.15
C LEU A 178 3.55 6.88 -16.93
N ARG A 179 3.38 7.81 -15.98
CA ARG A 179 2.11 8.52 -15.79
C ARG A 179 1.74 9.37 -17.00
N ALA A 180 2.71 9.99 -17.68
CA ALA A 180 2.44 10.77 -18.88
C ALA A 180 1.90 9.89 -20.01
N VAL A 181 2.51 8.72 -20.23
CA VAL A 181 2.03 7.74 -21.21
C VAL A 181 0.64 7.23 -20.84
N GLY A 182 0.41 6.84 -19.59
CA GLY A 182 -0.91 6.36 -19.15
C GLY A 182 -2.02 7.42 -19.28
N ARG A 183 -1.70 8.72 -19.15
CA ARG A 183 -2.66 9.80 -19.43
C ARG A 183 -2.98 9.93 -20.91
N GLN A 184 -1.98 9.74 -21.78
CA GLN A 184 -2.15 9.83 -23.22
C GLN A 184 -3.02 8.68 -23.75
N GLU A 185 -2.75 7.44 -23.34
CA GLU A 185 -3.55 6.26 -23.73
C GLU A 185 -5.02 6.39 -23.32
N ASN A 186 -5.28 6.93 -22.13
CA ASN A 186 -6.63 7.20 -21.65
C ASN A 186 -7.37 8.28 -22.46
N ARG A 187 -6.64 9.27 -23.01
CA ARG A 187 -7.21 10.28 -23.90
C ARG A 187 -7.52 9.70 -25.27
N ASP A 188 -6.57 8.95 -25.83
CA ASP A 188 -6.70 8.35 -27.17
C ASP A 188 -7.84 7.31 -27.19
N SER A 189 -7.98 6.52 -26.12
CA SER A 189 -9.09 5.57 -25.95
C SER A 189 -10.45 6.25 -25.80
N LYS A 190 -10.50 7.48 -25.26
CA LYS A 190 -11.75 8.25 -25.18
C LYS A 190 -12.12 8.88 -26.50
N LEU A 191 -11.15 9.15 -27.38
CA LEU A 191 -11.36 9.73 -28.71
C LEU A 191 -11.78 8.67 -29.74
N SER A 192 -11.41 7.41 -29.55
CA SER A 192 -11.77 6.31 -30.46
C SER A 192 -13.18 5.71 -30.24
N VAL A 193 -13.92 6.20 -29.24
CA VAL A 193 -15.29 5.78 -28.90
C VAL A 193 -16.34 6.75 -29.47
N TRP A 194 -15.92 7.78 -30.20
CA TRP A 194 -16.77 8.74 -30.92
C TRP A 194 -16.62 8.56 -32.42
#